data_AF-A0A3D5MIG9-F1
#
_entry.id   AF-A0A3D5MIG9-F1
#
_cell.length_a   1.000
_cell.length_b   1.000
_cell.length_c   1.000
_cell.angle_alpha   90.00
_cell.angle_beta   90.00
_cell.angle_gamma   90.00
#
_symmetry.space_group_name_H-M   'P 1'
#
loop_
_entity.id
_entity.type
_entity.pdbx_description
1 polymer ?
#
loop_
_entity_poly.entity_id
_entity_poly.type
_entity_poly.pdbx_seq_one_letter_code
_entity_poly.pdbx_strand_id
1 'polypeptide(L)'
;IIAPEAVQIVYSGAVAFLNPVAGREAEVEQALLGSRPHLDCWRKSEIPARLALGSNPRVSAIVCASEPGWLLATKARPVTKPGGAHGYDNAAPEMQAIFIAHGPGVIAGRRLQNLDSVDVQPFLARLLGVTAPRGDGDPNDTLPVTQH
;
A
#
# COMPACT_ATOMS: atom_id res chain seq x y z
N ILE A 1 -25.24 -1.56 3.35
CA ILE A 1 -24.92 -2.43 4.50
C ILE A 1 -25.02 -3.86 3.98
N ILE A 2 -23.97 -4.66 4.13
CA ILE A 2 -23.90 -6.03 3.58
C ILE A 2 -24.10 -7.01 4.72
N ALA A 3 -24.78 -8.12 4.44
CA ALA A 3 -24.90 -9.21 5.39
C ALA A 3 -23.49 -9.77 5.70
N PRO A 4 -23.04 -9.81 6.97
CA PRO A 4 -21.68 -10.24 7.31
C PRO A 4 -21.30 -11.62 6.75
N GLU A 5 -22.27 -12.51 6.59
CA GLU A 5 -22.11 -13.86 6.03
C GLU A 5 -21.91 -13.89 4.50
N ALA A 6 -22.17 -12.78 3.80
CA ALA A 6 -21.98 -12.69 2.35
C ALA A 6 -20.52 -12.41 1.97
N VAL A 7 -19.66 -12.03 2.93
CA VAL A 7 -18.29 -11.60 2.67
C VAL A 7 -17.31 -12.19 3.68
N GLN A 8 -16.22 -12.75 3.18
CA GLN A 8 -15.05 -13.09 3.97
C GLN A 8 -14.13 -11.86 4.07
N ILE A 9 -13.91 -11.37 5.28
CA ILE A 9 -12.94 -10.32 5.57
C ILE A 9 -11.59 -10.96 5.81
N VAL A 10 -10.66 -10.81 4.85
CA VAL A 10 -9.30 -11.33 4.95
C VAL A 10 -8.44 -10.40 5.81
N TYR A 11 -8.62 -9.09 5.62
CA TYR A 11 -7.96 -8.04 6.38
C TYR A 11 -8.87 -6.81 6.45
N SER A 12 -8.77 -6.04 7.53
CA SER A 12 -9.48 -4.77 7.73
C SER A 12 -8.62 -3.80 8.55
N GLY A 13 -8.80 -2.51 8.31
CA GLY A 13 -8.04 -1.41 8.90
C GLY A 13 -8.32 -0.15 8.08
N ALA A 14 -7.27 0.58 7.72
CA ALA A 14 -7.33 1.64 6.71
C ALA A 14 -7.61 1.11 5.29
N VAL A 15 -7.26 -0.16 5.06
CA VAL A 15 -7.55 -0.92 3.84
C VAL A 15 -8.24 -2.23 4.24
N ALA A 16 -9.21 -2.66 3.44
CA ALA A 16 -9.88 -3.94 3.62
C ALA A 16 -9.72 -4.80 2.38
N PHE A 17 -9.41 -6.08 2.61
CA PHE A 17 -9.29 -7.11 1.58
C PHE A 17 -10.43 -8.09 1.76
N LEU A 18 -11.31 -8.16 0.78
CA LEU A 18 -12.63 -8.76 0.91
C LEU A 18 -12.87 -9.77 -0.22
N ASN A 19 -13.29 -10.98 0.14
CA ASN A 19 -13.75 -11.99 -0.81
C ASN A 19 -15.24 -12.20 -0.63
N PRO A 20 -16.07 -12.04 -1.67
CA PRO A 20 -17.44 -12.51 -1.63
C PRO A 20 -17.48 -14.02 -1.33
N VAL A 21 -18.47 -14.46 -0.57
CA VAL A 21 -18.79 -15.89 -0.45
C VAL A 21 -19.38 -16.36 -1.78
N ALA A 22 -19.09 -17.61 -2.16
CA ALA A 22 -19.54 -18.19 -3.43
C ALA A 22 -21.05 -18.02 -3.65
N GLY A 23 -21.44 -17.47 -4.80
CA GLY A 23 -22.84 -17.19 -5.16
C GLY A 23 -23.38 -15.86 -4.64
N ARG A 24 -22.56 -15.05 -3.94
CA ARG A 24 -22.92 -13.73 -3.41
C ARG A 24 -22.13 -12.59 -4.06
N GLU A 25 -21.37 -12.87 -5.12
CA GLU A 25 -20.47 -11.94 -5.80
C GLU A 25 -21.20 -10.66 -6.24
N ALA A 26 -22.31 -10.80 -6.97
CA ALA A 26 -23.06 -9.66 -7.49
C ALA A 26 -23.62 -8.75 -6.38
N GLU A 27 -24.11 -9.35 -5.30
CA GLU A 27 -24.61 -8.60 -4.14
C GLU A 27 -23.49 -7.80 -3.46
N VAL A 28 -22.36 -8.45 -3.20
CA VAL A 28 -21.22 -7.82 -2.53
C VAL A 28 -20.61 -6.73 -3.41
N GLU A 29 -20.44 -6.98 -4.71
CA GLU A 29 -19.94 -5.98 -5.66
C GLU A 29 -20.85 -4.77 -5.76
N GLN A 30 -22.17 -4.98 -5.94
CA GLN A 30 -23.15 -3.90 -5.99
C GLN A 30 -23.14 -3.04 -4.72
N ALA A 31 -22.90 -3.67 -3.57
CA ALA A 31 -22.92 -2.99 -2.29
C ALA A 31 -21.62 -2.29 -1.91
N LEU A 32 -20.46 -2.70 -2.46
CA LEU A 32 -19.15 -2.15 -2.10
C LEU A 32 -18.56 -1.24 -3.17
N LEU A 33 -18.55 -1.67 -4.43
CA LEU A 33 -17.73 -1.03 -5.46
C LEU A 33 -18.09 0.43 -5.69
N GLY A 34 -17.07 1.20 -6.07
CA GLY A 34 -17.16 2.63 -6.36
C GLY A 34 -16.67 3.52 -5.22
N SER A 35 -16.81 4.82 -5.46
CA SER A 35 -16.35 5.88 -4.57
C SER A 35 -17.47 6.38 -3.66
N ARG A 36 -17.13 6.61 -2.40
CA ARG A 36 -18.01 7.14 -1.34
C ARG A 36 -17.20 8.10 -0.46
N PRO A 37 -17.84 8.94 0.36
CA PRO A 37 -17.11 9.78 1.30
C PRO A 37 -16.12 8.95 2.12
N HIS A 38 -14.83 9.30 2.04
CA HIS A 38 -13.73 8.68 2.75
C HIS A 38 -13.42 7.22 2.40
N LEU A 39 -13.98 6.68 1.32
CA LEU A 39 -13.82 5.27 0.97
C LEU A 39 -13.94 5.04 -0.53
N ASP A 40 -12.94 4.38 -1.10
CA ASP A 40 -12.99 3.83 -2.44
C ASP A 40 -12.88 2.30 -2.39
N CYS A 41 -13.67 1.61 -3.20
CA CYS A 41 -13.63 0.17 -3.36
C CYS A 41 -13.54 -0.22 -4.83
N TRP A 42 -12.63 -1.15 -5.14
CA TRP A 42 -12.38 -1.63 -6.50
C TRP A 42 -12.42 -3.14 -6.56
N ARG A 43 -12.73 -3.69 -7.74
CA ARG A 43 -12.28 -5.05 -8.06
C ARG A 43 -10.75 -5.04 -8.09
N LYS A 44 -10.12 -6.17 -7.81
CA LYS A 44 -8.65 -6.26 -7.85
C LYS A 44 -8.04 -5.82 -9.20
N SER A 45 -8.77 -6.01 -10.30
CA SER A 45 -8.36 -5.61 -11.66
C SER A 45 -8.53 -4.12 -11.95
N GLU A 46 -9.24 -3.39 -11.10
CA GLU A 46 -9.59 -1.98 -11.25
C GLU A 46 -8.84 -1.10 -10.24
N ILE A 47 -7.99 -1.69 -9.39
CA ILE A 47 -7.14 -0.96 -8.45
C ILE A 47 -6.24 0.00 -9.26
N PRO A 48 -6.09 1.28 -8.83
CA PRO A 48 -5.22 2.22 -9.50
C PRO A 48 -3.80 1.67 -9.71
N ALA A 49 -3.34 1.67 -10.97
CA ALA A 49 -2.06 1.05 -11.36
C ALA A 49 -0.85 1.59 -10.57
N ARG A 50 -0.88 2.87 -10.15
CA ARG A 50 0.16 3.49 -9.33
C ARG A 50 0.40 2.81 -7.98
N LEU A 51 -0.58 2.06 -7.47
CA LEU A 51 -0.46 1.33 -6.21
C LEU A 51 0.31 0.00 -6.37
N ALA A 52 0.63 -0.39 -7.61
CA ALA A 52 1.31 -1.65 -7.93
C ALA A 52 0.66 -2.89 -7.25
N LEU A 53 -0.67 -2.85 -7.10
CA LEU A 53 -1.46 -3.86 -6.40
C LEU A 53 -2.55 -4.43 -7.33
N GLY A 54 -2.92 -5.70 -7.13
CA GLY A 54 -4.07 -6.33 -7.81
C GLY A 54 -3.72 -7.51 -8.72
N SER A 55 -2.49 -7.58 -9.22
CA SER A 55 -2.04 -8.64 -10.13
C SER A 55 -1.69 -9.96 -9.41
N ASN A 56 -1.27 -9.88 -8.15
CA ASN A 56 -0.91 -11.08 -7.37
C ASN A 56 -2.16 -11.91 -7.03
N PRO A 57 -2.14 -13.25 -7.21
CA PRO A 57 -3.31 -14.10 -6.97
C PRO A 57 -3.80 -14.11 -5.52
N ARG A 58 -2.96 -13.67 -4.56
CA ARG A 58 -3.33 -13.54 -3.14
C ARG A 58 -4.13 -12.27 -2.83
N VAL A 59 -4.21 -11.32 -3.76
CA VAL A 59 -5.06 -10.14 -3.57
C VAL A 59 -6.52 -10.57 -3.66
N SER A 60 -7.29 -10.22 -2.63
CA SER A 60 -8.73 -10.49 -2.55
C SER A 60 -9.50 -9.89 -3.72
N ALA A 61 -10.67 -10.45 -4.03
CA ALA A 61 -11.49 -10.03 -5.17
C ALA A 61 -11.84 -8.54 -5.13
N ILE A 62 -12.09 -7.99 -3.94
CA ILE A 62 -12.40 -6.59 -3.70
C ILE A 62 -11.39 -6.02 -2.70
N VAL A 63 -10.87 -4.83 -3.00
CA VAL A 63 -10.04 -4.05 -2.08
C VAL A 63 -10.71 -2.70 -1.88
N CYS A 64 -10.85 -2.30 -0.62
CA CYS A 64 -11.38 -1.00 -0.24
C CYS A 64 -10.32 -0.22 0.53
N ALA A 65 -10.04 1.02 0.16
CA ALA A 65 -9.12 1.90 0.87
C ALA A 65 -9.87 3.13 1.39
N SER A 66 -9.60 3.51 2.64
CA SER A 66 -10.14 4.74 3.21
C SER A 66 -9.15 5.89 3.13
N GLU A 67 -9.67 7.11 3.24
CA GLU A 67 -8.83 8.30 3.43
C GLU A 67 -8.11 8.28 4.79
N PRO A 68 -6.96 8.98 4.94
CA PRO A 68 -6.30 9.15 6.23
C PRO A 68 -7.25 9.63 7.33
N GLY A 69 -7.18 8.99 8.50
CA GLY A 69 -8.03 9.28 9.66
C GLY A 69 -9.30 8.44 9.74
N TRP A 70 -9.62 7.65 8.71
CA TRP A 70 -10.76 6.74 8.69
C TRP A 70 -10.33 5.27 8.82
N LEU A 71 -11.20 4.44 9.37
CA LEU A 71 -10.99 2.99 9.47
C LEU A 71 -12.25 2.24 9.05
N LEU A 72 -12.06 1.13 8.35
CA LEU A 72 -13.13 0.17 8.09
C LEU A 72 -13.31 -0.74 9.30
N ALA A 73 -14.54 -0.79 9.80
CA ALA A 73 -14.93 -1.59 10.96
C ALA A 73 -16.22 -2.36 10.69
N THR A 74 -16.46 -3.40 11.48
CA THR A 74 -17.73 -4.12 11.49
C THR A 74 -18.53 -3.76 12.73
N LYS A 75 -19.85 -3.97 12.71
CA LYS A 75 -20.68 -3.82 13.92
C LYS A 75 -20.21 -4.71 15.07
N ALA A 76 -19.68 -5.89 14.77
CA ALA A 76 -19.16 -6.83 15.77
C ALA A 76 -17.80 -6.40 16.35
N ARG A 77 -17.02 -5.59 15.62
CA ARG A 77 -15.72 -5.08 16.03
C ARG A 77 -15.63 -3.58 15.73
N PRO A 78 -16.35 -2.74 16.49
CA PRO A 78 -16.34 -1.30 16.29
C PRO A 78 -15.03 -0.68 16.77
N VAL A 79 -14.65 0.45 16.20
CA VAL A 79 -13.57 1.31 16.73
C VAL A 79 -14.17 2.16 17.85
N THR A 80 -13.77 1.90 19.09
CA THR A 80 -14.36 2.52 20.29
C THR A 80 -13.45 3.54 20.97
N LYS A 81 -12.21 3.68 20.51
CA LYS A 81 -11.22 4.61 21.06
C LYS A 81 -10.45 5.29 19.94
N PRO A 82 -10.09 6.58 20.11
CA PRO A 82 -9.19 7.25 19.18
C PRO A 82 -7.80 6.61 19.21
N GLY A 83 -7.05 6.72 18.10
CA GLY A 83 -5.71 6.19 17.97
C GLY A 83 -5.08 6.55 16.62
N GLY A 84 -3.84 6.12 16.43
CA GLY A 84 -3.15 6.21 15.14
C GLY A 84 -3.38 4.94 14.30
N ALA A 85 -3.31 5.10 12.98
CA ALA A 85 -3.37 4.01 12.02
C ALA A 85 -2.49 4.31 10.80
N HIS A 86 -2.24 3.28 10.00
CA HIS A 86 -1.45 3.33 8.77
C HIS A 86 -2.03 2.37 7.72
N GLY A 87 -1.43 2.34 6.54
CA GLY A 87 -1.88 1.51 5.41
C GLY A 87 -2.88 2.21 4.49
N TYR A 88 -2.96 3.55 4.57
CA TYR A 88 -3.64 4.38 3.59
C TYR A 88 -2.85 4.43 2.27
N ASP A 89 -3.31 5.27 1.35
CA ASP A 89 -2.58 5.62 0.14
C ASP A 89 -1.11 6.00 0.44
N ASN A 90 -0.17 5.36 -0.25
CA ASN A 90 1.26 5.60 -0.08
C ASN A 90 1.69 7.00 -0.53
N ALA A 91 0.87 7.71 -1.33
CA ALA A 91 1.11 9.10 -1.70
C ALA A 91 0.66 10.11 -0.63
N ALA A 92 -0.06 9.68 0.41
CA ALA A 92 -0.47 10.56 1.50
C ALA A 92 0.76 11.04 2.30
N PRO A 93 0.89 12.34 2.62
CA PRO A 93 2.01 12.86 3.40
C PRO A 93 2.22 12.13 4.74
N GLU A 94 1.13 11.69 5.38
CA GLU A 94 1.15 10.96 6.66
C GLU A 94 1.75 9.54 6.54
N MET A 95 1.80 8.97 5.33
CA MET A 95 2.35 7.64 5.07
C MET A 95 3.82 7.67 4.63
N GLN A 96 4.42 8.85 4.50
CA GLN A 96 5.83 8.97 4.12
C GLN A 96 6.74 8.45 5.24
N ALA A 97 7.67 7.56 4.86
CA ALA A 97 8.71 7.06 5.76
C ALA A 97 9.98 7.92 5.71
N ILE A 98 10.87 7.74 6.67
CA ILE A 98 12.19 8.36 6.68
C ILE A 98 13.25 7.42 6.11
N PHE A 99 14.20 7.99 5.37
CA PHE A 99 15.42 7.30 4.93
C PHE A 99 16.63 8.19 5.18
N ILE A 100 17.61 7.68 5.92
CA ILE A 100 18.85 8.39 6.27
C ILE A 100 20.01 7.41 6.07
N ALA A 101 21.02 7.83 5.32
CA ALA A 101 22.23 7.05 5.08
C ALA A 101 23.48 7.89 5.34
N HIS A 102 24.52 7.28 5.91
CA HIS A 102 25.81 7.92 6.18
C HIS A 102 26.90 6.85 6.22
N GLY A 103 28.02 7.10 5.53
CA GLY A 103 29.18 6.23 5.54
C GLY A 103 29.95 6.27 4.22
N PRO A 104 30.97 5.42 4.06
CA PRO A 104 31.69 5.25 2.79
C PRO A 104 30.71 4.95 1.64
N GLY A 105 30.93 5.57 0.48
CA GLY A 105 30.05 5.40 -0.67
C GLY A 105 28.78 6.26 -0.65
N VAL A 106 28.51 7.03 0.42
CA VAL A 106 27.37 7.96 0.50
C VAL A 106 27.88 9.41 0.53
N ILE A 107 27.35 10.25 -0.36
CA ILE A 107 27.73 11.66 -0.44
C ILE A 107 27.11 12.43 0.74
N ALA A 108 27.95 13.02 1.59
CA ALA A 108 27.51 13.78 2.75
C ALA A 108 26.74 15.07 2.35
N GLY A 109 25.78 15.46 3.20
CA GLY A 109 25.06 16.73 3.04
C GLY A 109 24.07 16.79 1.88
N ARG A 110 23.77 15.66 1.23
CA ARG A 110 22.81 15.58 0.12
C ARG A 110 21.46 15.08 0.61
N ARG A 111 20.40 15.60 -0.01
CA ARG A 111 19.02 15.20 0.23
C ARG A 111 18.38 14.81 -1.10
N LEU A 112 17.83 13.60 -1.15
CA LEU A 112 16.92 13.19 -2.21
C LEU A 112 15.52 13.73 -1.92
N GLN A 113 14.76 14.02 -2.97
CA GLN A 113 13.33 14.28 -2.89
C GLN A 113 12.62 13.03 -3.43
N ASN A 114 11.58 12.57 -2.74
CA ASN A 114 10.69 11.49 -3.19
C ASN A 114 11.43 10.19 -3.59
N LEU A 115 12.10 9.56 -2.62
CA LEU A 115 12.68 8.23 -2.80
C LEU A 115 11.60 7.16 -2.61
N ASP A 116 11.40 6.30 -3.61
CA ASP A 116 10.55 5.12 -3.43
C ASP A 116 11.31 4.03 -2.68
N SER A 117 10.62 3.36 -1.76
CA SER A 117 11.26 2.35 -0.88
C SER A 117 11.90 1.18 -1.65
N VAL A 118 11.44 0.91 -2.88
CA VAL A 118 12.01 -0.13 -3.75
C VAL A 118 13.42 0.20 -4.23
N ASP A 119 13.80 1.49 -4.27
CA ASP A 119 15.12 1.96 -4.73
C ASP A 119 16.21 1.78 -3.67
N VAL A 120 15.82 1.42 -2.43
CA VAL A 120 16.77 1.06 -1.38
C VAL A 120 17.55 -0.21 -1.76
N GLN A 121 16.94 -1.16 -2.46
CA GLN A 121 17.62 -2.39 -2.88
C GLN A 121 18.79 -2.15 -3.84
N PRO A 122 18.63 -1.43 -4.97
CA PRO A 122 19.76 -1.14 -5.85
C PRO A 122 20.79 -0.21 -5.19
N PHE A 123 20.37 0.69 -4.30
CA PHE A 123 21.29 1.50 -3.48
C PHE A 123 22.21 0.64 -2.62
N LEU A 124 21.64 -0.32 -1.87
CA LEU A 124 22.43 -1.22 -1.02
C LEU A 124 23.35 -2.12 -1.86
N ALA A 125 22.88 -2.62 -3.00
CA ALA A 125 23.70 -3.43 -3.89
C ALA A 125 24.94 -2.67 -4.38
N ARG A 126 24.79 -1.39 -4.73
CA ARG A 126 25.91 -0.50 -5.11
C ARG A 126 26.92 -0.35 -3.98
N LEU A 127 26.46 -0.07 -2.76
CA LEU A 127 27.35 0.10 -1.60
C LEU A 127 28.11 -1.19 -1.25
N LEU A 128 27.50 -2.35 -1.51
CA LEU A 128 28.11 -3.66 -1.28
C LEU A 128 29.02 -4.13 -2.44
N GLY A 129 29.02 -3.44 -3.58
CA GLY A 129 29.76 -3.86 -4.77
C GLY A 129 29.21 -5.15 -5.41
N VAL A 130 27.91 -5.42 -5.28
CA VAL A 130 27.26 -6.61 -5.84
C VAL A 130 26.26 -6.25 -6.94
N THR A 131 25.94 -7.21 -7.80
CA THR A 131 24.86 -7.03 -8.78
C THR A 131 23.52 -7.06 -8.05
N ALA A 132 22.71 -6.00 -8.22
CA ALA A 132 21.36 -5.97 -7.68
C ALA A 132 20.52 -7.11 -8.29
N PRO A 133 19.85 -7.94 -7.48
CA PRO A 133 18.81 -8.84 -7.98
C PRO A 133 17.75 -8.07 -8.78
N ARG A 134 17.09 -8.74 -9.72
CA ARG A 134 15.96 -8.15 -10.44
C ARG A 134 14.86 -7.74 -9.45
N GLY A 135 14.42 -6.49 -9.54
CA GLY A 135 13.35 -5.90 -8.73
C GLY A 135 12.76 -4.68 -9.44
N ASP A 136 11.88 -3.97 -8.74
CA ASP A 136 11.12 -2.84 -9.31
C ASP A 136 11.80 -1.47 -9.10
N GLY A 137 12.88 -1.41 -8.30
CA GLY A 137 13.58 -0.16 -8.02
C GLY A 137 14.47 0.31 -9.17
N ASP A 138 14.59 1.63 -9.34
CA ASP A 138 15.48 2.25 -10.32
C ASP A 138 16.85 2.55 -9.69
N PRO A 139 17.95 1.92 -10.15
CA PRO A 139 19.28 2.20 -9.64
C PRO A 139 19.74 3.65 -9.88
N ASN A 140 19.10 4.40 -10.78
CA ASN A 140 19.45 5.78 -11.09
C ASN A 140 18.98 6.77 -10.03
N ASP A 141 17.90 6.47 -9.30
CA ASP A 141 17.29 7.40 -8.33
C ASP A 141 18.21 7.72 -7.15
N THR A 142 19.15 6.82 -6.87
CA THR A 142 20.13 6.97 -5.79
C THR A 142 21.53 7.32 -6.28
N LEU A 143 21.78 7.40 -7.59
CA LEU A 143 23.08 7.82 -8.15
C LEU A 143 23.55 9.19 -7.62
N PRO A 144 22.69 10.23 -7.52
CA PRO A 144 23.13 11.56 -7.09
C PRO A 144 23.66 11.63 -5.66
N VAL A 145 23.46 10.58 -4.86
CA VAL A 145 23.88 10.48 -3.45
C VAL A 145 24.86 9.34 -3.16
N THR A 146 25.27 8.58 -4.18
CA THR A 146 26.27 7.52 -4.05
C THR A 146 27.59 7.90 -4.72
N GLN A 147 28.70 7.50 -4.11
CA GLN A 147 30.06 7.61 -4.69
C GLN A 147 30.45 6.27 -5.32
N HIS A 148 31.28 6.33 -6.36
CA HIS A 148 31.93 5.17 -6.96
C HIS A 148 33.04 4.62 -6.06
#